data_AF-A0A972CB27-F1
#
_entry.id   AF-A0A972CB27-F1
#
_cell.length_a   1.000
_cell.length_b   1.000
_cell.length_c   1.000
_cell.angle_alpha   90.00
_cell.angle_beta   90.00
_cell.angle_gamma   90.00
#
_symmetry.space_group_name_H-M   'P 1'
#
loop_
_entity.id
_entity.type
_entity.pdbx_description
1 polymer ?
#
loop_
_entity_poly.entity_id
_entity_poly.type
_entity_poly.pdbx_seq_one_letter_code
_entity_poly.pdbx_strand_id
1 'polypeptide(L)'
;MYDFDNIIDRKNTASSKWDSLTALYGREDLIPLWVADMDFPAAEPIVEAIKKRMEHPVYGYTFLSDKYYEAVVGWMERRHDWKI
;
A
#
# COMPACT_ATOMS: atom_id res chain seq x y z
N MET A 1 6.63 7.31 15.94
CA MET A 1 7.89 6.83 15.31
C MET A 1 7.54 5.54 14.59
N TYR A 2 8.01 5.32 13.37
CA TYR A 2 7.76 4.09 12.63
C TYR A 2 8.90 3.09 12.90
N ASP A 3 8.56 1.83 13.08
CA ASP A 3 9.51 0.72 13.17
C ASP A 3 9.63 0.06 11.80
N PHE A 4 10.77 0.29 11.14
CA PHE A 4 11.11 -0.31 9.85
C PHE A 4 12.01 -1.55 10.00
N ASP A 5 12.44 -1.89 11.21
CA ASP A 5 13.26 -3.07 11.50
C ASP A 5 12.38 -4.30 11.78
N ASN A 6 11.08 -4.08 12.07
CA ASN A 6 10.11 -5.15 12.20
C ASN A 6 9.91 -5.91 10.88
N ILE A 7 10.37 -7.17 10.86
CA ILE A 7 10.23 -8.06 9.71
C ILE A 7 8.80 -8.62 9.66
N ILE A 8 8.12 -8.41 8.52
CA ILE A 8 6.79 -8.96 8.25
C ILE A 8 6.91 -10.08 7.22
N ASP A 9 6.45 -11.28 7.57
CA ASP A 9 6.35 -12.38 6.60
C ASP A 9 5.23 -12.09 5.60
N ARG A 10 5.61 -12.05 4.32
CA ARG A 10 4.71 -11.79 3.18
C ARG A 10 4.43 -13.03 2.35
N LYS A 11 4.93 -14.21 2.74
CA LYS A 11 4.59 -15.47 2.07
C LYS A 11 3.14 -15.85 2.32
N ASN A 12 2.51 -16.50 1.35
CA ASN A 12 1.10 -16.90 1.38
C ASN A 12 0.12 -15.72 1.56
N THR A 13 0.50 -14.52 1.10
CA THR A 13 -0.35 -13.33 1.14
C THR A 13 -0.87 -12.93 -0.24
N ALA A 14 -0.65 -13.78 -1.25
CA ALA A 14 -0.82 -13.45 -2.66
C ALA A 14 0.09 -12.28 -3.11
N SER A 15 1.29 -12.19 -2.53
CA SER A 15 2.30 -11.20 -2.90
C SER A 15 3.01 -11.64 -4.17
N SER A 16 2.94 -10.86 -5.25
CA SER A 16 3.70 -11.20 -6.46
C SER A 16 5.22 -11.24 -6.20
N LYS A 17 5.72 -10.37 -5.31
CA LYS A 17 7.13 -10.32 -4.93
C LYS A 17 7.62 -11.64 -4.31
N TRP A 18 6.83 -12.23 -3.42
CA TRP A 18 7.22 -13.39 -2.60
C TRP A 18 6.65 -14.72 -3.11
N ASP A 19 5.41 -14.73 -3.60
CA ASP A 19 4.66 -15.96 -3.93
C ASP A 19 4.75 -16.34 -5.43
N SER A 20 5.29 -15.46 -6.30
CA SER A 20 5.44 -15.75 -7.75
C SER A 20 6.82 -16.30 -8.15
N LEU A 21 7.70 -16.59 -7.20
CA LEU A 21 9.11 -16.91 -7.47
C LEU A 21 9.30 -18.16 -8.33
N THR A 22 8.58 -19.24 -8.04
CA THR A 22 8.65 -20.47 -8.84
C THR A 22 8.18 -20.24 -10.27
N ALA A 23 7.11 -19.46 -10.46
CA ALA A 23 6.60 -19.15 -11.79
C ALA A 23 7.53 -18.25 -12.61
N LEU A 24 8.22 -17.31 -11.97
CA LEU A 24 9.09 -16.33 -12.64
C LEU A 24 10.53 -16.81 -12.81
N TYR A 25 11.05 -17.57 -11.85
CA TYR A 25 12.47 -17.89 -11.73
C TYR A 25 12.75 -19.40 -11.57
N GLY A 26 11.71 -20.24 -11.56
CA GLY A 26 11.83 -21.71 -11.52
C GLY A 26 12.18 -22.30 -10.14
N ARG A 27 12.26 -21.47 -9.09
CA ARG A 27 12.56 -21.88 -7.71
C ARG A 27 12.04 -20.85 -6.70
N GLU A 28 11.83 -21.29 -5.46
CA GLU A 28 11.23 -20.47 -4.38
C GLU A 28 12.20 -20.05 -3.27
N ASP A 29 13.43 -20.59 -3.28
CA ASP A 29 14.47 -20.31 -2.29
C ASP A 29 15.32 -19.08 -2.66
N LEU A 30 14.65 -18.03 -3.12
CA LEU A 30 15.26 -16.75 -3.50
C LEU A 30 14.92 -15.65 -2.51
N ILE A 31 15.81 -14.66 -2.38
CA ILE A 31 15.52 -13.40 -1.71
C ILE A 31 14.98 -12.42 -2.77
N PRO A 32 13.69 -12.05 -2.74
CA PRO A 32 13.11 -11.20 -3.78
C PRO A 32 13.45 -9.73 -3.59
N LEU A 33 14.25 -9.17 -4.51
CA LEU A 33 14.64 -7.74 -4.53
C LEU A 33 14.31 -7.06 -5.87
N TRP A 34 13.29 -7.54 -6.58
CA TRP A 34 13.09 -7.25 -8.00
C TRP A 34 11.96 -6.25 -8.31
N VAL A 35 10.76 -6.45 -7.75
CA VAL A 35 9.58 -5.61 -8.03
C VAL A 35 9.48 -4.44 -7.06
N ALA A 36 9.02 -3.28 -7.56
CA ALA A 36 8.93 -2.02 -6.82
C ALA A 36 7.72 -1.94 -5.89
N ASP A 37 7.67 -2.83 -4.90
CA ASP A 37 6.88 -2.68 -3.67
C ASP A 37 7.79 -2.82 -2.43
N MET A 38 7.27 -2.49 -1.24
CA MET A 38 8.05 -2.49 0.01
C MET A 38 7.66 -3.65 0.92
N ASP A 39 8.60 -4.13 1.74
CA ASP A 39 8.33 -5.09 2.82
C ASP A 39 8.00 -4.39 4.16
N PHE A 40 7.47 -3.17 4.09
CA PHE A 40 7.02 -2.38 5.22
C PHE A 40 5.49 -2.34 5.30
N PRO A 41 4.90 -2.20 6.49
CA PRO A 41 3.48 -1.96 6.60
C PRO A 41 3.11 -0.59 6.03
N ALA A 42 1.87 -0.46 5.54
CA ALA A 42 1.32 0.85 5.25
C ALA A 42 1.28 1.72 6.52
N ALA A 43 1.43 3.03 6.38
CA ALA A 43 1.40 3.94 7.53
C ALA A 43 0.08 3.82 8.31
N GLU A 44 0.14 3.91 9.64
CA GLU A 44 -1.02 3.78 10.54
C GLU A 44 -2.25 4.61 10.10
N PRO A 45 -2.12 5.89 9.66
CA PRO A 45 -3.28 6.65 9.17
C PRO A 45 -3.99 6.02 7.97
N ILE A 46 -3.27 5.29 7.12
CA ILE A 46 -3.84 4.58 5.96
C ILE A 46 -4.59 3.34 6.44
N VAL A 47 -3.96 2.55 7.31
CA VAL A 47 -4.55 1.33 7.88
C VAL A 47 -5.85 1.65 8.63
N GLU A 48 -5.85 2.69 9.45
CA GLU A 48 -7.05 3.12 10.20
C GLU A 48 -8.16 3.65 9.28
N ALA A 49 -7.82 4.36 8.20
CA ALA A 49 -8.81 4.79 7.21
C ALA A 49 -9.50 3.59 6.52
N ILE A 50 -8.73 2.53 6.21
CA ILE A 50 -9.27 1.29 5.63
C ILE A 50 -10.16 0.57 6.64
N LYS A 51 -9.68 0.36 7.88
CA LYS A 51 -10.48 -0.25 8.95
C LYS A 51 -11.81 0.46 9.16
N LYS A 52 -11.77 1.79 9.30
CA LYS A 52 -12.97 2.62 9.43
C LYS A 52 -13.92 2.45 8.25
N ARG A 53 -13.40 2.36 7.02
CA ARG A 53 -14.25 2.10 5.84
C ARG A 53 -14.88 0.71 5.91
N MET A 54 -14.19 -0.29 6.43
CA MET A 54 -14.70 -1.65 6.60
C MET A 54 -15.78 -1.78 7.68
N GLU A 55 -15.88 -0.83 8.62
CA GLU A 55 -16.98 -0.80 9.60
C GLU A 55 -18.34 -0.59 8.92
N HIS A 56 -18.37 0.06 7.75
CA HIS A 56 -19.61 0.22 6.99
C HIS A 56 -19.94 -1.06 6.19
N PRO A 57 -21.12 -1.67 6.37
CA PRO A 57 -21.41 -3.02 5.89
C PRO A 57 -21.64 -3.13 4.37
N VAL A 58 -21.74 -2.01 3.65
CA VAL A 58 -22.00 -2.00 2.19
C VAL A 58 -20.77 -1.50 1.43
N TYR A 59 -20.42 -2.20 0.35
CA TYR A 59 -19.23 -1.98 -0.50
C TYR A 59 -19.57 -1.79 -1.99
N GLY A 60 -20.70 -1.12 -2.28
CA GLY A 60 -21.14 -0.85 -3.64
C GLY A 60 -20.37 0.29 -4.32
N TYR A 61 -20.94 0.81 -5.42
CA TYR A 61 -20.35 1.89 -6.20
C TYR A 61 -19.99 3.11 -5.34
N THR A 62 -18.74 3.55 -5.49
CA THR A 62 -18.17 4.70 -4.76
C THR A 62 -17.83 5.79 -5.77
N PHE A 63 -18.16 7.04 -5.44
CA PHE A 63 -17.74 8.22 -6.21
C PHE A 63 -16.63 8.97 -5.46
N LEU A 64 -15.81 9.72 -6.19
CA LEU A 64 -14.76 10.56 -5.59
C LEU A 64 -15.38 11.82 -5.00
N SER A 65 -15.09 12.10 -3.74
CA SER A 65 -15.54 13.34 -3.06
C SER A 65 -14.53 14.48 -3.23
N ASP A 66 -14.96 15.72 -3.01
CA ASP A 66 -14.07 16.89 -3.05
C ASP A 66 -12.85 16.74 -2.14
N LYS A 67 -13.00 16.06 -0.99
CA LYS A 67 -11.91 15.75 -0.06
C LYS A 67 -10.77 14.95 -0.70
N TYR A 68 -11.06 14.09 -1.68
CA TYR A 68 -10.03 13.38 -2.43
C TYR A 68 -9.17 14.35 -3.23
N TYR A 69 -9.82 15.26 -3.97
CA TYR A 69 -9.13 16.25 -4.79
C TYR A 69 -8.34 17.24 -3.93
N GLU A 70 -8.94 17.74 -2.85
CA GLU A 70 -8.27 18.62 -1.87
C GLU A 70 -6.99 17.97 -1.29
N ALA A 71 -7.03 16.67 -1.00
CA ALA A 71 -5.88 15.96 -0.47
C ALA A 71 -4.72 15.89 -1.49
N VAL A 72 -5.03 15.62 -2.76
CA VAL A 72 -4.03 15.54 -3.84
C VAL A 72 -3.47 16.92 -4.17
N VAL A 73 -4.34 17.91 -4.40
CA VAL A 73 -3.94 19.30 -4.69
C VAL A 73 -3.07 19.84 -3.56
N GLY A 74 -3.52 19.69 -2.31
CA GLY A 74 -2.76 20.15 -1.15
C GLY A 74 -1.44 19.40 -0.96
N TRP A 75 -1.34 18.12 -1.33
CA TRP A 75 -0.08 17.40 -1.31
C TRP A 75 0.91 17.98 -2.31
N MET A 76 0.46 18.24 -3.55
CA MET A 76 1.31 18.82 -4.61
C MET A 76 1.82 20.20 -4.22
N GLU A 77 0.95 21.06 -3.69
CA GLU A 77 1.35 22.40 -3.24
C GLU A 77 2.39 22.31 -2.11
N ARG A 78 2.12 21.54 -1.05
CA ARG A 78 3.01 21.49 0.13
C ARG A 78 4.35 20.79 -0.11
N ARG A 79 4.38 19.79 -1.00
CA ARG A 79 5.59 18.96 -1.22
C ARG A 79 6.40 19.37 -2.44
N HIS A 80 5.76 20.04 -3.40
CA HIS A 80 6.35 20.33 -4.69
C HIS A 80 6.17 21.78 -5.13
N ASP A 81 5.56 22.65 -4.30
CA ASP A 81 5.23 24.05 -4.62
C ASP A 81 4.42 24.19 -5.92
N TRP A 82 3.62 23.16 -6.22
CA TRP A 82 2.86 23.10 -7.46
C TRP A 82 1.36 23.24 -7.22
N LYS A 83 0.78 24.30 -7.78
CA LYS A 83 -0.66 24.59 -7.75
C LYS A 83 -1.34 24.03 -8.99
N ILE A 84 -2.28 23.10 -8.77
CA ILE A 84 -3.08 22.39 -9.78
C ILE A 84 -4.55 22.42 -9.44
#